data_AF-A0A170ZAG1-F1
#
_entry.id   AF-A0A170ZAG1-F1
#
_cell.length_a   1.000
_cell.length_b   1.000
_cell.length_c   1.000
_cell.angle_alpha   90.00
_cell.angle_beta   90.00
_cell.angle_gamma   90.00
#
_symmetry.space_group_name_H-M   'P 1'
#
loop_
_entity.id
_entity.type
_entity.pdbx_description
1 polymer ?
#
loop_
_entity_poly.entity_id
_entity_poly.type
_entity_poly.pdbx_seq_one_letter_code
_entity_poly.pdbx_strand_id
1 'polypeptide(L)'
;EEFMKPLIPTTDEEKCLMACVFKAFNVIDNGHYDPKIALAVAQDMLKSEPEKVQKIKNVIDHCGDDIPKQMDNECELASEIMQCVAKYEREVGLA
;
A
#
# COMPACT_ATOMS: atom_id res chain seq x y z
N GLU A 1 13.65 3.34 -11.07
CA GLU A 1 14.15 3.58 -9.69
C GLU A 1 13.38 4.68 -8.97
N GLU A 2 13.00 5.78 -9.63
CA GLU A 2 12.21 6.86 -9.02
C GLU A 2 10.77 6.44 -8.63
N PHE A 3 10.11 5.62 -9.45
CA PHE A 3 8.79 5.03 -9.16
C PHE A 3 8.77 4.04 -7.97
N MET A 4 9.92 3.65 -7.43
CA MET A 4 10.02 2.71 -6.31
C MET A 4 10.23 3.41 -4.96
N LYS A 5 10.41 4.74 -4.94
CA LYS A 5 10.39 5.49 -3.69
C LYS A 5 8.93 5.73 -3.30
N PRO A 6 8.53 5.48 -2.04
CA PRO A 6 7.18 5.79 -1.59
C PRO A 6 6.97 7.31 -1.67
N LEU A 7 6.39 7.77 -2.78
CA LEU A 7 5.78 9.08 -2.87
C LEU A 7 4.46 8.96 -2.11
N ILE A 8 4.41 9.50 -0.89
CA ILE A 8 3.13 9.69 -0.21
C ILE A 8 2.37 10.74 -1.04
N PRO A 9 1.27 10.38 -1.70
CA PRO A 9 0.56 11.30 -2.59
C PRO A 9 0.00 12.47 -1.77
N THR A 10 0.26 13.69 -2.22
CA THR A 10 -0.13 14.93 -1.51
C THR A 10 -1.24 15.70 -2.23
N THR A 11 -1.28 15.64 -3.56
CA THR A 11 -2.37 16.24 -4.35
C THR A 11 -3.48 15.24 -4.65
N ASP A 12 -4.68 15.74 -4.94
CA ASP A 12 -5.81 14.88 -5.29
C ASP A 12 -5.52 14.03 -6.55
N GLU A 13 -4.83 14.58 -7.55
CA GLU A 13 -4.42 13.85 -8.74
C GLU A 13 -3.46 12.69 -8.40
N GLU A 14 -2.48 12.92 -7.52
CA GLU A 14 -1.54 11.87 -7.09
C GLU A 14 -2.27 10.78 -6.30
N LYS A 15 -3.19 11.16 -5.42
CA LYS A 15 -4.00 10.22 -4.63
C LYS A 15 -4.86 9.36 -5.54
N CYS A 16 -5.57 9.97 -6.49
CA CYS A 16 -6.42 9.25 -7.42
C CYS A 16 -5.62 8.41 -8.43
N LEU A 17 -4.41 8.84 -8.82
CA LEU A 17 -3.51 8.01 -9.62
C LEU A 17 -3.12 6.75 -8.85
N MET A 18 -2.78 6.87 -7.56
CA MET A 18 -2.46 5.71 -6.74
C MET A 18 -3.67 4.78 -6.57
N ALA A 19 -4.87 5.32 -6.35
CA ALA A 19 -6.09 4.54 -6.31
C ALA A 19 -6.33 3.78 -7.63
N CYS A 20 -6.07 4.41 -8.79
CA CYS A 20 -6.15 3.76 -10.08
C CYS A 20 -5.20 2.55 -10.17
N VAL A 21 -3.96 2.69 -9.71
CA VAL A 21 -2.98 1.59 -9.66
C VAL A 21 -3.47 0.48 -8.74
N PHE A 22 -3.87 0.79 -7.51
CA PHE A 22 -4.36 -0.21 -6.55
C PHE A 22 -5.59 -0.95 -7.06
N LYS A 23 -6.51 -0.28 -7.74
CA LYS A 23 -7.66 -0.93 -8.40
C LYS A 23 -7.25 -1.85 -9.54
N ALA A 24 -6.26 -1.44 -10.35
CA ALA A 24 -5.76 -2.29 -11.44
C ALA A 24 -5.17 -3.62 -10.92
N PHE A 25 -4.62 -3.62 -9.71
CA PHE A 25 -4.12 -4.81 -9.02
C PHE A 25 -5.15 -5.46 -8.07
N ASN A 26 -6.38 -4.95 -7.99
CA ASN A 26 -7.43 -5.37 -7.06
C ASN A 26 -7.05 -5.26 -5.57
N VAL A 27 -6.10 -4.39 -5.23
CA VAL A 27 -5.76 -4.04 -3.84
C VAL A 27 -6.87 -3.20 -3.21
N ILE A 28 -7.50 -2.33 -4.01
CA ILE A 28 -8.75 -1.66 -3.67
C ILE A 28 -9.85 -2.21 -4.57
N ASP A 29 -10.98 -2.58 -3.98
CA ASP A 29 -12.22 -2.90 -4.70
C ASP A 29 -13.43 -2.30 -3.97
N ASN A 30 -14.20 -1.48 -4.67
CA ASN A 30 -15.40 -0.82 -4.15
C ASN A 30 -15.18 -0.18 -2.77
N GLY A 31 -14.12 0.61 -2.62
CA GLY A 31 -13.78 1.27 -1.35
C GLY A 31 -13.23 0.37 -0.25
N HIS A 32 -12.91 -0.90 -0.54
CA HIS A 32 -12.33 -1.84 0.42
C HIS A 32 -10.86 -2.11 0.08
N TYR A 33 -10.00 -2.03 1.08
CA TYR A 33 -8.61 -2.47 0.99
C TYR A 33 -8.50 -3.98 1.29
N ASP A 34 -7.88 -4.74 0.38
CA ASP A 34 -7.57 -6.16 0.60
C ASP A 34 -6.06 -6.35 0.91
N PRO A 35 -5.68 -6.52 2.19
CA PRO A 35 -4.29 -6.73 2.59
C PRO A 35 -3.70 -8.03 2.05
N LYS A 36 -4.53 -9.04 1.73
CA LYS A 36 -4.03 -10.32 1.17
C LYS A 36 -3.59 -10.13 -0.28
N ILE A 37 -4.37 -9.38 -1.06
CA ILE A 37 -3.99 -9.05 -2.44
C ILE A 37 -2.78 -8.12 -2.43
N ALA A 38 -2.75 -7.13 -1.54
CA ALA A 38 -1.58 -6.26 -1.36
C ALA A 38 -0.31 -7.07 -1.06
N LEU A 39 -0.40 -8.06 -0.17
CA LEU A 39 0.72 -8.94 0.16
C LEU A 39 1.17 -9.77 -1.03
N ALA A 40 0.22 -10.34 -1.80
CA ALA A 40 0.55 -11.12 -2.98
C ALA A 40 1.27 -10.29 -4.05
N VAL A 41 0.82 -9.05 -4.28
CA VAL A 41 1.48 -8.10 -5.19
C VAL A 41 2.88 -7.75 -4.69
N ALA A 42 3.02 -7.41 -3.40
CA ALA A 42 4.32 -7.10 -2.81
C ALA A 42 5.30 -8.27 -2.89
N GLN A 43 4.83 -9.51 -2.70
CA GLN A 43 5.62 -10.72 -2.83
C GLN A 43 6.15 -10.94 -4.25
N ASP A 44 5.33 -10.72 -5.28
CA ASP A 44 5.80 -10.84 -6.67
C ASP A 44 6.81 -9.74 -7.02
N MET A 45 6.59 -8.50 -6.54
CA MET A 45 7.50 -7.38 -6.75
C MET A 45 8.86 -7.60 -6.05
N LEU A 46 8.85 -8.16 -4.84
CA LEU A 46 10.03 -8.36 -4.00
C LEU A 46 10.57 -9.80 -4.03
N LYS A 47 10.19 -10.61 -5.04
CA LYS A 47 10.58 -12.03 -5.11
C LYS A 47 12.09 -12.30 -5.08
N SER A 48 12.89 -11.32 -5.49
CA SER A 48 14.35 -11.38 -5.46
C SER A 48 14.96 -10.93 -4.11
N GLU A 49 14.13 -10.49 -3.16
CA GLU A 49 14.53 -9.85 -1.91
C GLU A 49 13.78 -10.47 -0.70
N PRO A 50 14.03 -11.75 -0.37
CA PRO A 50 13.24 -12.50 0.62
C PRO A 50 13.24 -11.88 2.02
N GLU A 51 14.33 -11.21 2.42
CA GLU A 51 14.38 -10.49 3.69
C GLU A 51 13.41 -9.31 3.74
N LYS A 52 13.20 -8.62 2.60
CA LYS A 52 12.22 -7.54 2.48
C LYS A 52 10.79 -8.07 2.47
N VAL A 53 10.56 -9.24 1.89
CA VAL A 53 9.24 -9.92 1.88
C VAL A 53 8.71 -10.17 3.30
N GLN A 54 9.58 -10.58 4.23
CA GLN A 54 9.14 -10.81 5.61
C GLN A 54 8.78 -9.51 6.33
N LYS A 55 9.54 -8.43 6.07
CA LYS A 55 9.29 -7.11 6.68
C LYS A 55 8.04 -6.46 6.11
N ILE A 56 7.84 -6.49 4.78
CA ILE A 56 6.66 -5.89 4.14
C ILE A 56 5.38 -6.62 4.53
N LYS A 57 5.45 -7.92 4.83
CA LYS A 57 4.31 -8.65 5.38
C LYS A 57 3.82 -8.03 6.68
N ASN A 58 4.73 -7.75 7.62
CA ASN A 58 4.35 -7.14 8.89
C ASN A 58 3.76 -5.72 8.69
N VAL A 59 4.31 -4.96 7.74
CA VAL A 59 3.78 -3.64 7.35
C VAL A 59 2.32 -3.76 6.87
N ILE A 60 2.06 -4.68 5.95
CA ILE A 60 0.73 -4.89 5.36
C ILE A 60 -0.26 -5.41 6.40
N ASP A 61 0.16 -6.33 7.27
CA ASP A 61 -0.68 -6.84 8.36
C ASP A 61 -1.10 -5.69 9.29
N HIS A 62 -0.17 -4.81 9.69
CA HIS A 62 -0.51 -3.62 10.48
C HIS A 62 -1.44 -2.65 9.75
N CYS A 63 -1.22 -2.42 8.46
CA CYS A 63 -2.10 -1.55 7.68
C CYS A 63 -3.50 -2.14 7.45
N GLY A 64 -3.63 -3.46 7.36
CA GLY A 64 -4.92 -4.13 7.32
C GLY A 64 -5.74 -3.92 8.60
N ASP A 65 -5.07 -3.69 9.74
CA ASP A 65 -5.71 -3.40 11.03
C ASP A 65 -6.00 -1.89 11.22
N ASP A 66 -5.09 -1.00 10.79
CA ASP A 66 -5.20 0.45 10.97
C ASP A 66 -6.22 1.10 10.01
N ILE A 67 -6.34 0.59 8.78
CA ILE A 67 -7.13 1.22 7.72
C ILE A 67 -8.62 0.87 7.88
N PRO A 68 -9.54 1.84 7.70
CA PRO A 68 -10.96 1.55 7.72
C PRO A 68 -11.35 0.47 6.71
N LYS A 69 -12.21 -0.46 7.13
CA LYS A 69 -12.65 -1.58 6.27
C LYS A 69 -13.35 -1.12 4.99
N GLN A 70 -13.96 0.06 5.00
CA GLN A 70 -14.64 0.65 3.86
C GLN A 70 -14.52 2.18 3.89
N MET A 71 -14.26 2.78 2.73
CA MET A 71 -14.27 4.22 2.51
C MET A 71 -14.93 4.57 1.17
N ASP A 72 -15.77 5.58 1.15
CA ASP A 72 -16.46 6.03 -0.09
C ASP A 72 -15.49 6.68 -1.08
N ASN A 73 -14.48 7.39 -0.58
CA ASN A 73 -13.47 8.04 -1.40
C ASN A 73 -12.24 7.15 -1.56
N GLU A 74 -12.17 6.43 -2.68
CA GLU A 74 -11.07 5.53 -3.01
C GLU A 74 -9.72 6.24 -3.20
N CYS A 75 -9.72 7.53 -3.57
CA CYS A 75 -8.48 8.31 -3.67
C CYS A 75 -7.90 8.59 -2.29
N GLU A 76 -8.73 8.96 -1.32
CA GLU A 76 -8.30 9.11 0.07
C GLU A 76 -7.92 7.77 0.68
N LEU A 77 -8.65 6.69 0.39
CA LEU A 77 -8.26 5.33 0.81
C LEU A 77 -6.85 4.97 0.32
N ALA A 78 -6.51 5.27 -0.93
CA ALA A 78 -5.17 5.06 -1.45
C ALA A 78 -4.11 5.90 -0.71
N SER A 79 -4.45 7.14 -0.32
CA SER A 79 -3.56 7.97 0.53
C SER A 79 -3.36 7.35 1.90
N GLU A 80 -4.42 6.89 2.57
CA GLU A 80 -4.35 6.22 3.88
C GLU A 80 -3.47 4.96 3.83
N ILE A 81 -3.62 4.13 2.78
CA ILE A 81 -2.75 2.98 2.55
C ILE A 81 -1.29 3.40 2.44
N MET A 82 -0.97 4.38 1.59
CA MET A 82 0.41 4.84 1.39
C MET A 82 1.02 5.46 2.64
N GLN A 83 0.23 6.23 3.41
CA GLN A 83 0.66 6.82 4.67
C GLN A 83 0.97 5.73 5.70
N CYS A 84 0.10 4.73 5.81
CA CYS A 84 0.30 3.61 6.71
C CYS A 84 1.55 2.79 6.33
N VAL A 85 1.70 2.44 5.05
CA VAL A 85 2.88 1.71 4.56
C VAL A 85 4.15 2.49 4.87
N ALA A 86 4.20 3.79 4.56
CA ALA A 86 5.38 4.62 4.83
C ALA A 86 5.69 4.76 6.33
N LYS A 87 4.67 4.77 7.20
CA LYS A 87 4.86 4.75 8.66
C LYS A 87 5.57 3.47 9.10
N TYR A 88 5.03 2.31 8.74
CA TYR A 88 5.57 1.03 9.21
C TYR A 88 6.85 0.61 8.49
N GLU A 89 7.06 0.98 7.22
CA GLU A 89 8.34 0.75 6.51
C GLU A 89 9.53 1.41 7.23
N ARG A 90 9.34 2.61 7.77
CA ARG A 90 10.37 3.28 8.59
C ARG A 90 10.64 2.53 9.89
N GLU A 91 9.61 1.98 10.53
CA GLU A 91 9.76 1.21 11.77
C GLU A 91 10.55 -0.09 11.56
N VAL A 92 10.39 -0.73 10.39
CA VAL A 92 11.10 -1.99 10.05
C VAL A 92 12.42 -1.78 9.30
N GLY A 93 12.82 -0.53 9.04
CA GLY A 93 14.04 -0.17 8.33
C GLY A 93 14.05 -0.61 6.86
N LEU A 94 12.92 -0.46 6.17
CA LEU A 94 12.80 -0.61 4.70
C LEU A 94 12.92 0.72 3.95
N ALA A 95 12.65 1.84 4.63
CA ALA A 95 12.67 3.21 4.10
C ALA A 95 13.78 4.07 4.74
#